data_AF-A0A946TKK4-F1
#
_entry.id   AF-A0A946TKK4-F1
#
_cell.length_a   1.000
_cell.length_b   1.000
_cell.length_c   1.000
_cell.angle_alpha   90.00
_cell.angle_beta   90.00
_cell.angle_gamma   90.00
#
_symmetry.space_group_name_H-M   'P 1'
#
loop_
_entity.id
_entity.type
_entity.pdbx_description
1 polymer ?
#
loop_
_entity_poly.entity_id
_entity_poly.type
_entity_poly.pdbx_seq_one_letter_code
_entity_poly.pdbx_strand_id
1 'polypeptide(L)'
;MFNQLIDLVFPKRSLTGSIGSWMTDDEKKLCKINLIHEDTARLRSRGLSDIDEIYAAIPYDTKHIKKLIHLFKYRRIPSLSSYLSSMVIQSDFPFNQDSVLCPVPLHWTRKYWRGFNQADVLAKEIGASYKISVINLLTRT
;
A
#
# COMPACT_ATOMS: atom_id res chain seq x y z
N MET A 1 12.37 10.39 -27.08
CA MET A 1 13.64 11.14 -26.88
C MET A 1 13.66 11.94 -25.58
N PHE A 2 12.66 12.77 -25.24
CA PHE A 2 12.67 13.59 -24.01
C PHE A 2 12.83 12.78 -22.69
N ASN A 3 12.16 11.63 -22.58
CA ASN A 3 12.28 10.75 -21.39
C ASN A 3 13.69 10.14 -21.21
N GLN A 4 14.44 9.89 -22.29
CA GLN A 4 15.79 9.32 -22.20
C GLN A 4 16.80 10.35 -21.66
N LEU A 5 16.60 11.63 -21.97
CA LEU A 5 17.43 12.74 -21.51
C LEU A 5 17.18 13.04 -20.02
N ILE A 6 15.92 12.94 -19.57
CA ILE A 6 15.56 13.02 -18.15
C ILE A 6 16.10 11.83 -17.37
N ASP A 7 15.99 10.61 -17.88
CA ASP A 7 16.52 9.41 -17.21
C ASP A 7 18.07 9.45 -17.10
N LEU A 8 18.77 10.23 -17.94
CA LEU A 8 20.22 10.45 -17.85
C LEU A 8 20.62 11.34 -16.66
N VAL A 9 19.82 12.38 -16.37
CA VAL A 9 20.06 13.35 -15.28
C VAL A 9 19.37 12.91 -13.97
N PHE A 10 18.26 12.17 -14.07
CA PHE A 10 17.45 11.66 -12.96
C PHE A 10 17.10 10.18 -13.17
N PRO A 11 18.09 9.26 -13.12
CA PRO A 11 17.84 7.85 -13.36
C PRO A 11 16.84 7.29 -12.35
N LYS A 12 15.83 6.56 -12.85
CA LYS A 12 14.97 5.72 -12.03
C LYS A 12 15.85 4.69 -11.34
N ARG A 13 15.86 4.71 -10.00
CA ARG A 13 16.64 3.77 -9.19
C ARG A 13 15.71 2.83 -8.45
N SER A 14 16.05 1.55 -8.47
CA SER A 14 15.30 0.48 -7.82
C SER A 14 15.45 0.50 -6.29
N LEU A 15 14.86 -0.48 -5.58
CA LEU A 15 14.99 -0.58 -4.12
C LEU A 15 16.43 -0.82 -3.67
N THR A 16 17.25 -1.48 -4.48
CA THR A 16 18.67 -1.76 -4.24
C THR A 16 19.61 -0.82 -5.00
N GLY A 17 19.12 -0.09 -6.01
CA GLY A 17 19.84 0.99 -6.68
C GLY A 17 20.13 0.76 -8.16
N SER A 18 19.62 -0.33 -8.75
CA SER A 18 19.70 -0.60 -10.19
C SER A 18 19.01 0.50 -10.99
N ILE A 19 19.61 0.89 -12.11
CA ILE A 19 19.11 1.95 -12.99
C ILE A 19 18.08 1.38 -13.96
N GLY A 20 17.00 2.12 -14.20
CA GLY A 20 16.02 1.84 -15.25
C GLY A 20 14.67 1.29 -14.76
N SER A 21 14.58 0.81 -13.51
CA SER A 21 13.33 0.34 -12.91
C SER A 21 13.16 0.84 -11.48
N TRP A 22 11.90 1.01 -11.06
CA TRP A 22 11.57 1.38 -9.67
C TRP A 22 11.60 0.18 -8.72
N MET A 23 11.42 -1.02 -9.27
CA MET A 23 11.48 -2.29 -8.56
C MET A 23 11.84 -3.39 -9.57
N THR A 24 12.89 -4.16 -9.27
CA THR A 24 13.26 -5.34 -10.10
C THR A 24 12.45 -6.57 -9.69
N ASP A 25 12.39 -7.60 -10.54
CA ASP A 25 11.69 -8.84 -10.18
C ASP A 25 12.35 -9.59 -9.02
N ASP A 26 13.66 -9.48 -8.87
CA ASP A 26 14.36 -10.04 -7.70
C ASP A 26 14.04 -9.26 -6.42
N GLU A 27 13.87 -7.94 -6.51
CA GLU A 27 13.42 -7.13 -5.37
C GLU A 27 11.98 -7.46 -4.96
N LYS A 28 11.12 -7.86 -5.90
CA LYS A 28 9.77 -8.34 -5.59
C LYS A 28 9.82 -9.63 -4.76
N LYS A 29 10.80 -10.51 -5.01
CA LYS A 29 10.99 -11.75 -4.23
C LYS A 29 11.48 -11.49 -2.81
N LEU A 30 12.11 -10.33 -2.54
CA LEU A 30 12.56 -9.95 -1.20
C LEU A 30 11.39 -9.59 -0.27
N CYS A 31 10.27 -9.15 -0.83
CA CYS A 31 9.08 -8.79 -0.09
C CYS A 31 8.17 -10.01 0.00
N LYS A 32 8.41 -10.89 0.97
CA LYS A 32 7.59 -12.08 1.19
C LYS A 32 6.34 -11.71 1.98
N ILE A 33 5.19 -12.18 1.48
CA ILE A 33 3.93 -12.12 2.21
C ILE A 33 4.08 -12.90 3.51
N ASN A 34 3.63 -12.29 4.59
CA ASN A 34 3.55 -12.90 5.91
C ASN A 34 2.33 -12.28 6.60
N LEU A 35 1.18 -12.94 6.42
CA LEU A 35 -0.08 -12.46 6.95
C LEU A 35 -0.01 -12.42 8.47
N ILE A 36 -0.15 -11.22 9.01
CA ILE A 36 -0.33 -10.98 10.44
C ILE A 36 -1.82 -10.75 10.68
N HIS A 37 -2.37 -11.48 11.62
CA HIS A 37 -3.72 -11.29 12.12
C HIS A 37 -3.67 -11.08 13.65
N GLU A 38 -4.31 -10.02 14.13
CA GLU A 38 -4.61 -9.82 15.55
C GLU A 38 -6.12 -9.81 15.75
N ASP A 39 -6.59 -10.76 16.57
CA ASP A 39 -8.00 -10.90 16.93
C ASP A 39 -8.43 -9.90 18.03
N THR A 40 -9.74 -9.87 18.26
CA THR A 40 -10.39 -8.98 19.22
C THR A 40 -9.87 -9.16 20.65
N ALA A 41 -9.56 -10.39 21.08
CA ALA A 41 -9.09 -10.65 22.44
C ALA A 41 -7.72 -10.02 22.67
N ARG A 42 -6.82 -10.19 21.69
CA ARG A 42 -5.49 -9.58 21.71
C ARG A 42 -5.56 -8.05 21.65
N LEU A 43 -6.42 -7.48 20.81
CA LEU A 43 -6.58 -6.03 20.69
C LEU A 43 -7.13 -5.41 21.98
N ARG A 44 -8.15 -6.04 22.59
CA ARG A 44 -8.71 -5.58 23.87
C ARG A 44 -7.69 -5.62 25.00
N SER A 45 -6.82 -6.63 25.05
CA SER A 45 -5.73 -6.71 26.04
C SER A 45 -4.75 -5.54 25.96
N ARG A 46 -4.68 -4.86 24.80
CA ARG A 46 -3.85 -3.68 24.54
C ARG A 46 -4.61 -2.36 24.70
N GLY A 47 -5.88 -2.41 25.14
CA GLY A 47 -6.74 -1.23 25.30
C GLY A 47 -7.40 -0.74 24.01
N LEU A 48 -7.44 -1.56 22.95
CA LEU A 48 -8.13 -1.24 21.70
C LEU A 48 -9.50 -1.93 21.68
N SER A 49 -10.53 -1.26 22.19
CA SER A 49 -11.89 -1.81 22.30
C SER A 49 -12.73 -1.65 21.03
N ASP A 50 -12.42 -0.65 20.21
CA ASP A 50 -13.25 -0.21 19.09
C ASP A 50 -12.82 -0.82 17.74
N ILE A 51 -11.86 -1.74 17.78
CA ILE A 51 -11.33 -2.45 16.61
C ILE A 51 -11.51 -3.94 16.86
N ASP A 52 -12.23 -4.61 15.98
CA ASP A 52 -12.49 -6.04 16.10
C ASP A 52 -11.28 -6.87 15.68
N GLU A 53 -10.66 -6.56 14.55
CA GLU A 53 -9.54 -7.33 13.99
C GLU A 53 -8.56 -6.41 13.24
N ILE A 54 -7.28 -6.80 13.21
CA ILE A 54 -6.24 -6.16 12.40
C ILE A 54 -5.56 -7.19 11.52
N TYR A 55 -5.49 -6.89 10.23
CA TYR A 55 -4.76 -7.68 9.24
C TYR A 55 -3.63 -6.87 8.61
N ALA A 56 -2.46 -7.47 8.43
CA ALA A 56 -1.37 -6.92 7.66
C ALA A 56 -0.75 -7.99 6.75
N ALA A 57 -0.68 -7.70 5.44
CA ALA A 57 -0.10 -8.62 4.47
C ALA A 57 1.40 -8.91 4.72
N ILE A 58 2.11 -7.92 5.29
CA ILE A 58 3.57 -7.95 5.44
C ILE A 58 3.98 -7.13 6.67
N PRO A 59 4.98 -7.59 7.45
CA PRO A 59 5.66 -6.77 8.44
C PRO A 59 6.31 -5.51 7.86
N TYR A 60 6.19 -4.38 8.57
CA TYR A 60 6.81 -3.11 8.17
C TYR A 60 8.32 -3.03 8.46
N ASP A 61 8.87 -3.98 9.21
CA ASP A 61 10.21 -3.90 9.80
C ASP A 61 11.37 -3.96 8.79
N THR A 62 11.18 -4.65 7.67
CA THR A 62 12.24 -4.84 6.66
C THR A 62 12.61 -3.54 5.93
N LYS A 63 13.91 -3.33 5.68
CA LYS A 63 14.43 -2.16 4.96
C LYS A 63 13.78 -1.96 3.59
N HIS A 64 13.50 -3.05 2.88
CA HIS A 64 12.90 -3.04 1.55
C HIS A 64 11.45 -2.54 1.57
N ILE A 65 10.62 -3.05 2.50
CA ILE A 65 9.22 -2.62 2.65
C ILE A 65 9.14 -1.15 3.08
N LYS A 66 10.00 -0.70 3.99
CA LYS A 66 10.06 0.72 4.39
C LYS A 66 10.36 1.62 3.19
N LYS A 67 11.36 1.26 2.38
CA LYS A 67 11.74 2.01 1.18
C LYS A 67 10.64 1.97 0.12
N LEU A 68 10.02 0.81 -0.10
CA LEU A 68 8.91 0.63 -1.04
C LEU A 68 7.71 1.52 -0.67
N ILE A 69 7.26 1.47 0.59
CA ILE A 69 6.15 2.32 1.08
C ILE A 69 6.52 3.80 1.01
N HIS A 70 7.78 4.16 1.28
CA HIS A 70 8.25 5.53 1.14
C HIS A 70 8.19 5.99 -0.32
N LEU A 71 8.73 5.21 -1.26
CA LEU A 71 8.63 5.52 -2.70
C LEU A 71 7.17 5.64 -3.15
N PHE A 72 6.32 4.72 -2.72
CA PHE A 72 4.89 4.77 -3.02
C PHE A 72 4.25 6.07 -2.53
N LYS A 73 4.59 6.55 -1.33
CA LYS A 73 4.02 7.81 -0.78
C LYS A 73 4.41 9.06 -1.57
N TYR A 74 5.58 9.09 -2.22
CA TYR A 74 6.16 10.34 -2.72
C TYR A 74 6.45 10.38 -4.23
N ARG A 75 6.47 9.24 -4.94
CA ARG A 75 6.93 9.19 -6.34
C ARG A 75 5.84 9.00 -7.39
N ARG A 76 4.55 8.92 -7.01
CA ARG A 76 3.40 8.73 -7.93
C ARG A 76 3.65 7.62 -8.97
N ILE A 77 4.15 6.47 -8.55
CA ILE A 77 4.50 5.35 -9.44
C ILE A 77 3.32 4.35 -9.46
N PRO A 78 2.52 4.25 -10.54
CA PRO A 78 1.37 3.34 -10.58
C PRO A 78 1.77 1.86 -10.43
N SER A 79 2.92 1.46 -10.96
CA SER A 79 3.37 0.06 -10.82
C SER A 79 3.62 -0.35 -9.36
N LEU A 80 3.84 0.60 -8.44
CA LEU A 80 3.96 0.32 -7.02
C LEU A 80 2.62 0.11 -6.33
N SER A 81 1.54 0.78 -6.78
CA SER A 81 0.20 0.49 -6.23
C SER A 81 -0.20 -0.93 -6.59
N SER A 82 -0.11 -1.29 -7.86
CA SER A 82 -0.51 -2.62 -8.34
C SER A 82 0.25 -3.74 -7.62
N TYR A 83 1.55 -3.52 -7.38
CA TYR A 83 2.36 -4.47 -6.61
C TYR A 83 1.93 -4.55 -5.14
N LEU A 84 1.77 -3.42 -4.44
CA LEU A 84 1.34 -3.42 -3.03
C LEU A 84 -0.07 -4.02 -2.85
N SER A 85 -1.00 -3.70 -3.75
CA SER A 85 -2.35 -4.28 -3.76
C SER A 85 -2.31 -5.77 -4.03
N SER A 86 -1.48 -6.24 -4.96
CA SER A 86 -1.35 -7.69 -5.22
C SER A 86 -0.87 -8.45 -3.99
N MET A 87 -0.04 -7.83 -3.14
CA MET A 87 0.39 -8.46 -1.88
C MET A 87 -0.79 -8.66 -0.92
N VAL A 88 -1.70 -7.69 -0.82
CA VAL A 88 -2.93 -7.84 -0.02
C VAL A 88 -3.85 -8.91 -0.60
N ILE A 89 -4.07 -8.87 -1.92
CA ILE A 89 -4.93 -9.84 -2.64
C ILE A 89 -4.41 -11.27 -2.48
N GLN A 90 -3.09 -11.48 -2.53
CA GLN A 90 -2.47 -12.79 -2.35
C GLN A 90 -2.42 -13.26 -0.89
N SER A 91 -2.68 -12.37 0.08
CA SER A 91 -2.66 -12.69 1.51
C SER A 91 -3.98 -13.23 2.05
N ASP A 92 -4.96 -13.48 1.18
CA ASP A 92 -6.27 -14.07 1.50
C ASP A 92 -6.98 -13.40 2.69
N PHE A 93 -7.11 -12.07 2.62
CA PHE A 93 -7.86 -11.31 3.61
C PHE A 93 -9.34 -11.77 3.62
N PRO A 94 -10.01 -11.79 4.78
CA PRO A 94 -11.37 -12.33 4.94
C PRO A 94 -12.45 -11.36 4.42
N PHE A 95 -12.24 -10.79 3.25
CA PHE A 95 -13.23 -9.95 2.60
C PHE A 95 -14.36 -10.80 2.03
N ASN A 96 -15.61 -10.38 2.25
CA ASN A 96 -16.80 -11.01 1.69
C ASN A 96 -17.61 -10.02 0.83
N GLN A 97 -18.64 -10.50 0.13
CA GLN A 97 -19.44 -9.65 -0.77
C GLN A 97 -20.23 -8.55 -0.05
N ASP A 98 -20.49 -8.73 1.25
CA ASP A 98 -21.18 -7.75 2.09
C ASP A 98 -20.23 -6.72 2.71
N SER A 99 -18.93 -6.88 2.50
CA SER A 99 -17.90 -5.96 2.99
C SER A 99 -17.90 -4.66 2.18
N VAL A 100 -17.36 -3.60 2.77
CA VAL A 100 -17.01 -2.35 2.07
C VAL A 100 -15.60 -1.94 2.43
N LEU A 101 -14.87 -1.39 1.48
CA LEU A 101 -13.53 -0.84 1.73
C LEU A 101 -13.64 0.66 1.97
N CYS A 102 -13.23 1.11 3.15
CA CYS A 102 -13.14 2.53 3.46
C CYS A 102 -11.67 2.98 3.54
N PRO A 103 -11.17 3.77 2.58
CA PRO A 103 -9.82 4.29 2.65
C PRO A 103 -9.68 5.35 3.74
N VAL A 104 -8.61 5.28 4.53
CA VAL A 104 -8.34 6.30 5.54
C VAL A 104 -8.03 7.64 4.86
N PRO A 105 -8.72 8.75 5.20
CA PRO A 105 -8.55 10.03 4.53
C PRO A 105 -7.17 10.64 4.80
N LEU A 106 -6.65 11.37 3.82
CA LEU A 106 -5.41 12.14 3.95
C LEU A 106 -5.70 13.61 4.30
N HIS A 107 -4.87 14.25 5.15
CA HIS A 107 -5.00 15.67 5.47
C HIS A 107 -4.87 16.48 4.19
N TRP A 108 -5.65 17.56 4.05
CA TRP A 108 -5.69 18.33 2.80
C TRP A 108 -4.30 18.81 2.37
N THR A 109 -3.46 19.31 3.30
CA THR A 109 -2.09 19.73 2.96
C THR A 109 -1.26 18.57 2.43
N ARG A 110 -1.33 17.39 3.08
CA ARG A 110 -0.60 16.19 2.63
C ARG A 110 -1.13 15.67 1.30
N LYS A 111 -2.45 15.75 1.08
CA LYS A 111 -3.10 15.39 -0.19
C LYS A 111 -2.67 16.33 -1.31
N TYR A 112 -2.54 17.63 -1.03
CA TYR A 112 -2.03 18.61 -1.98
C TYR A 112 -0.56 18.33 -2.33
N TRP A 113 0.31 18.23 -1.32
CA TRP A 113 1.75 17.97 -1.50
C TRP A 113 2.04 16.65 -2.21
N ARG A 114 1.35 15.57 -1.85
CA ARG A 114 1.54 14.25 -2.49
C ARG A 114 0.76 14.13 -3.80
N GLY A 115 -0.34 14.85 -3.93
CA GLY A 115 -1.25 14.88 -5.08
C GLY A 115 -2.21 13.68 -5.20
N PHE A 116 -2.19 12.72 -4.25
CA PHE A 116 -3.09 11.56 -4.18
C PHE A 116 -3.16 11.00 -2.74
N ASN A 117 -4.19 10.20 -2.46
CA ASN A 117 -4.31 9.43 -1.22
C ASN A 117 -3.89 7.97 -1.48
N GLN A 118 -2.84 7.50 -0.81
CA GLN A 118 -2.33 6.15 -0.95
C GLN A 118 -3.38 5.09 -0.62
N ALA A 119 -4.16 5.31 0.45
CA ALA A 119 -5.19 4.37 0.89
C ALA A 119 -6.31 4.25 -0.15
N ASP A 120 -6.70 5.36 -0.77
CA ASP A 120 -7.73 5.39 -1.82
C ASP A 120 -7.29 4.60 -3.07
N VAL A 121 -6.02 4.76 -3.48
CA VAL A 121 -5.47 4.03 -4.62
C VAL A 121 -5.46 2.52 -4.35
N LEU A 122 -4.96 2.10 -3.19
CA LEU A 122 -4.94 0.68 -2.82
C LEU A 122 -6.36 0.10 -2.68
N ALA A 123 -7.27 0.82 -2.01
CA ALA A 123 -8.65 0.38 -1.82
C ALA A 123 -9.37 0.15 -3.15
N LYS A 124 -9.15 1.01 -4.15
CA LYS A 124 -9.72 0.84 -5.50
C LYS A 124 -9.22 -0.41 -6.21
N GLU A 125 -7.92 -0.68 -6.16
CA GLU A 125 -7.35 -1.87 -6.79
C GLU A 125 -7.80 -3.15 -6.09
N ILE A 126 -7.81 -3.17 -4.75
CA ILE A 126 -8.28 -4.31 -3.95
C ILE A 126 -9.78 -4.52 -4.18
N GLY A 127 -10.59 -3.46 -4.09
CA GLY A 127 -12.04 -3.52 -4.28
C GLY A 127 -12.42 -4.03 -5.67
N ALA A 128 -11.70 -3.63 -6.71
CA ALA A 128 -11.88 -4.17 -8.06
C ALA A 128 -11.59 -5.68 -8.13
N SER A 129 -10.54 -6.15 -7.44
CA SER A 129 -10.16 -7.57 -7.41
C SER A 129 -11.19 -8.44 -6.66
N TYR A 130 -11.67 -7.97 -5.52
CA TYR A 130 -12.64 -8.70 -4.68
C TYR A 130 -14.10 -8.43 -5.06
N LYS A 131 -14.36 -7.53 -6.02
CA LYS A 131 -15.70 -7.05 -6.40
C LYS A 131 -16.46 -6.42 -5.23
N ILE A 132 -15.75 -5.63 -4.42
CA ILE A 132 -16.25 -4.95 -3.23
C ILE A 132 -16.29 -3.44 -3.46
N SER A 133 -17.34 -2.79 -2.95
CA SER A 133 -17.51 -1.34 -3.05
C SER A 133 -16.50 -0.59 -2.19
N VAL A 134 -15.95 0.50 -2.74
CA VAL A 134 -15.09 1.45 -2.02
C VAL A 134 -15.90 2.68 -1.64
N ILE A 135 -16.03 2.96 -0.35
CA ILE A 135 -16.91 4.03 0.18
C ILE A 135 -16.12 4.89 1.16
N ASN A 136 -16.23 6.22 1.05
CA ASN A 136 -15.60 7.14 1.99
C ASN A 136 -16.50 7.35 3.22
N LEU A 137 -16.32 6.52 4.24
CA LEU A 137 -17.06 6.62 5.52
C LEU A 137 -16.36 7.49 6.56
N LEU A 138 -15.05 7.69 6.40
CA LEU A 138 -14.22 8.44 7.34
C LEU A 138 -13.95 9.85 6.83
N THR A 139 -14.05 10.82 7.74
CA THR A 139 -13.60 12.19 7.53
C THR A 139 -12.37 12.47 8.37
N ARG A 140 -11.46 13.29 7.85
CA ARG A 140 -10.33 13.80 8.60
C ARG A 140 -10.74 15.14 9.22
N THR A 141 -10.86 15.18 10.53
CA THR A 141 -10.98 16.43 11.29
C THR A 141 -9.63 17.10 11.53
#